data_AF-A0A382ABQ5-F1
#
_entry.id   AF-A0A382ABQ5-F1
#
_cell.length_a   1.000
_cell.length_b   1.000
_cell.length_c   1.000
_cell.angle_alpha   90.00
_cell.angle_beta   90.00
_cell.angle_gamma   90.00
#
_symmetry.space_group_name_H-M   'P 1'
#
loop_
_entity.id
_entity.type
_entity.pdbx_description
1 polymer ?
#
loop_
_entity_poly.entity_id
_entity_poly.type
_entity_poly.pdbx_seq_one_letter_code
_entity_poly.pdbx_strand_id
1 'polypeptide(L)'
;MPDCRAANIAFALLLTVCLFGLGKRTVSAAPLQWHDLGHYREAKVNRPLDQAPGFSLLSAKASGVEFTNRLARARMVNANLLNGAGVAAGDVDGDGLCDLYLCSLDGDNGLFKNLGDWKFKNITVDAGVGAQGMSSTGAAFGDLDGDGDLDLFVTSCGGPNALFINDGTGRFTNRTKAAGVEAMKIGSTSVAMSDVDGDGDLDIYVANYGETSVLRSGGSVSVRTINGKQVVTGRYANRIRIIGGDMVEVGEPDFLYFNDGSGNFTKVDWTGGNWLDETGKPIKKEFWDLGLSVMIRDV
;
A
#
# COMPACT_ATOMS: atom_id res chain seq x y z
N MET A 1 46.40 -72.54 -35.84
CA MET A 1 47.85 -72.29 -36.02
C MET A 1 48.03 -71.50 -37.30
N PRO A 2 48.91 -70.49 -37.39
CA PRO A 2 49.49 -69.60 -36.38
C PRO A 2 48.96 -68.14 -36.54
N ASP A 3 48.76 -67.40 -35.46
CA ASP A 3 49.67 -66.37 -34.90
C ASP A 3 49.93 -65.16 -35.82
N CYS A 4 49.40 -63.99 -35.40
CA CYS A 4 50.18 -62.76 -35.42
C CYS A 4 49.69 -61.85 -34.29
N ARG A 5 50.58 -61.62 -33.33
CA ARG A 5 50.38 -60.79 -32.14
C ARG A 5 50.64 -59.31 -32.44
N ALA A 6 49.98 -58.50 -31.61
CA ALA A 6 50.41 -57.21 -31.07
C ALA A 6 50.28 -55.95 -31.96
N ALA A 7 49.32 -55.10 -31.58
CA ALA A 7 49.67 -53.76 -31.10
C ALA A 7 48.59 -53.26 -30.11
N ASN A 8 49.04 -52.96 -28.90
CA ASN A 8 48.30 -52.41 -27.78
C ASN A 8 47.81 -50.98 -28.05
N ILE A 9 46.57 -50.64 -27.66
CA ILE A 9 46.28 -49.44 -26.86
C ILE A 9 45.13 -49.80 -25.89
N ALA A 10 45.47 -49.90 -24.62
CA ALA A 10 44.52 -50.01 -23.51
C ALA A 10 43.90 -48.63 -23.24
N PHE A 11 42.63 -48.57 -22.86
CA PHE A 11 42.17 -47.70 -21.77
C PHE A 11 40.77 -48.13 -21.31
N ALA A 12 40.72 -48.69 -20.10
CA ALA A 12 39.49 -48.92 -19.38
C ALA A 12 38.89 -47.55 -19.00
N LEU A 13 37.66 -47.28 -19.43
CA LEU A 13 36.95 -46.07 -19.01
C LEU A 13 36.48 -46.28 -17.55
N LEU A 14 37.15 -45.61 -16.62
CA LEU A 14 36.74 -45.49 -15.22
C LEU A 14 35.35 -44.83 -15.19
N LEU A 15 34.35 -45.56 -14.69
CA LEU A 15 33.05 -44.99 -14.34
C LEU A 15 33.18 -44.29 -12.97
N THR A 16 33.71 -43.06 -12.96
CA THR A 16 33.73 -42.24 -11.75
C THR A 16 32.38 -41.54 -11.62
N VAL A 17 31.48 -42.12 -10.82
CA VAL A 17 30.27 -41.46 -10.35
C VAL A 17 30.70 -40.34 -9.41
N CYS A 18 30.79 -39.11 -9.92
CA CYS A 18 30.92 -37.91 -9.09
C CYS A 18 29.57 -37.62 -8.42
N LEU A 19 29.30 -38.28 -7.30
CA LEU A 19 28.34 -37.84 -6.29
C LEU A 19 28.91 -36.57 -5.62
N PHE A 20 28.80 -35.42 -6.30
CA PHE A 20 28.90 -34.13 -5.61
C PHE A 20 27.63 -33.97 -4.80
N GLY A 21 27.76 -34.19 -3.49
CA GLY A 21 26.71 -33.87 -2.54
C GLY A 21 26.30 -32.41 -2.69
N LEU A 22 25.07 -32.19 -3.15
CA LEU A 22 24.33 -30.94 -2.98
C LEU A 22 23.97 -30.78 -1.49
N GLY A 23 24.98 -30.64 -0.65
CA GLY A 23 24.78 -30.12 0.69
C GLY A 23 24.34 -28.67 0.56
N LYS A 24 23.06 -28.40 0.81
CA LYS A 24 22.59 -27.02 1.03
C LYS A 24 23.53 -26.42 2.09
N ARG A 25 24.33 -25.41 1.72
CA ARG A 25 25.05 -24.61 2.71
C ARG A 25 24.00 -23.93 3.58
N THR A 26 23.72 -24.52 4.74
CA THR A 26 22.98 -23.83 5.79
C THR A 26 23.90 -22.75 6.33
N VAL A 27 23.70 -21.52 5.87
CA VAL A 27 24.34 -20.34 6.46
C VAL A 27 23.65 -20.12 7.80
N SER A 28 24.23 -20.64 8.87
CA SER A 28 23.83 -20.27 10.22
C SER A 28 24.33 -18.86 10.47
N ALA A 29 23.46 -17.86 10.36
CA ALA A 29 23.77 -16.53 10.87
C ALA A 29 23.88 -16.63 12.40
N ALA A 30 24.99 -16.17 12.97
CA ALA A 30 25.08 -16.01 14.42
C ALA A 30 23.92 -15.12 14.90
N PRO A 31 23.27 -15.44 16.03
CA PRO A 31 22.18 -14.62 16.55
C PRO A 31 22.68 -13.18 16.76
N LEU A 32 21.81 -12.22 16.43
CA LEU A 32 22.09 -10.80 16.63
C LEU A 32 22.47 -10.55 18.10
N GLN A 33 23.61 -9.89 18.32
CA GLN A 33 24.04 -9.47 19.65
C GLN A 33 23.29 -8.17 19.98
N TRP A 34 22.26 -8.30 20.81
CA TRP A 34 21.44 -7.19 21.24
C TRP A 34 22.09 -6.44 22.40
N HIS A 35 22.22 -5.12 22.26
CA HIS A 35 22.57 -4.19 23.32
C HIS A 35 21.28 -3.56 23.84
N ASP A 36 20.95 -3.82 25.10
CA ASP A 36 19.81 -3.22 25.78
C ASP A 36 20.18 -1.82 26.30
N LEU A 37 19.44 -0.80 25.87
CA LEU A 37 19.61 0.60 26.23
C LEU A 37 18.41 1.10 27.06
N GLY A 38 17.68 0.19 27.71
CA GLY A 38 16.57 0.45 28.62
C GLY A 38 15.24 0.68 27.90
N HIS A 39 15.16 1.68 27.02
CA HIS A 39 13.93 1.98 26.27
C HIS A 39 13.86 1.30 24.91
N TYR A 40 14.99 0.81 24.41
CA TYR A 40 15.10 0.06 23.18
C TYR A 40 16.31 -0.87 23.25
N ARG A 41 16.34 -1.86 22.37
CA ARG A 41 17.52 -2.69 22.11
C ARG A 41 17.99 -2.42 20.69
N GLU A 42 19.30 -2.34 20.51
CA GLU A 42 19.92 -2.24 19.19
C GLU A 42 20.81 -3.46 18.96
N ALA A 43 20.93 -3.90 17.72
CA ALA A 43 21.93 -4.88 17.33
C ALA A 43 22.53 -4.42 16.02
N LYS A 44 23.86 -4.47 15.90
CA LYS A 44 24.51 -4.26 14.61
C LYS A 44 24.15 -5.44 13.72
N VAL A 45 23.43 -5.17 12.63
CA VAL A 45 23.15 -6.21 11.63
C VAL A 45 24.49 -6.67 11.07
N ASN A 46 24.81 -7.96 11.26
CA ASN A 46 25.96 -8.57 10.65
C ASN A 46 25.80 -8.45 9.13
N ARG A 47 26.55 -7.55 8.49
CA ARG A 47 26.75 -7.64 7.05
C ARG A 47 27.52 -8.94 6.83
N PRO A 48 27.05 -9.88 5.99
CA PRO A 48 27.91 -10.98 5.60
C PRO A 48 29.16 -10.37 4.98
N LEU A 49 30.31 -10.55 5.63
CA LEU A 49 31.59 -10.21 5.03
C LEU A 49 31.68 -11.03 3.72
N ASP A 50 32.04 -10.37 2.63
CA ASP A 50 32.19 -10.94 1.28
C ASP A 50 30.91 -11.32 0.51
N GLN A 51 29.73 -10.87 0.93
CA GLN A 51 28.53 -10.92 0.07
C GLN A 51 28.08 -9.52 -0.33
N ALA A 52 27.90 -9.31 -1.64
CA ALA A 52 27.14 -8.17 -2.12
C ALA A 52 25.74 -8.19 -1.47
N PRO A 53 25.12 -7.03 -1.21
CA PRO A 53 23.70 -7.01 -0.85
C PRO A 53 22.93 -7.85 -1.87
N GLY A 54 22.01 -8.70 -1.42
CA GLY A 54 21.18 -9.55 -2.30
C GLY A 54 20.25 -8.76 -3.24
N PHE A 55 20.40 -7.44 -3.29
CA PHE A 55 19.67 -6.52 -4.14
C PHE A 55 20.66 -5.71 -4.97
N SER A 56 20.36 -5.59 -6.26
CA SER A 56 21.07 -4.70 -7.19
C SER A 56 20.15 -3.54 -7.55
N LEU A 57 20.64 -2.31 -7.40
CA LEU A 57 19.89 -1.13 -7.84
C LEU A 57 19.79 -1.14 -9.37
N LEU A 58 18.57 -1.18 -9.89
CA LEU A 58 18.29 -0.94 -11.31
C LEU A 58 18.07 0.55 -11.53
N SER A 59 18.75 1.12 -12.53
CA SER A 59 18.51 2.50 -12.93
C SER A 59 17.18 2.62 -13.67
N ALA A 60 16.53 3.79 -13.61
CA ALA A 60 15.31 4.08 -14.37
C ALA A 60 15.47 3.78 -15.88
N LYS A 61 16.64 4.11 -16.46
CA LYS A 61 16.96 3.76 -17.85
C LYS A 61 17.07 2.25 -18.09
N ALA A 62 17.59 1.51 -17.11
CA ALA A 62 17.71 0.07 -17.22
C ALA A 62 16.35 -0.62 -17.10
N SER A 63 15.46 -0.15 -16.23
CA SER A 63 14.14 -0.76 -16.03
C SER A 63 13.05 -0.19 -16.93
N GLY A 64 13.17 1.05 -17.43
CA GLY A 64 12.08 1.78 -18.08
C GLY A 64 11.10 2.45 -17.10
N VAL A 65 11.34 2.35 -15.79
CA VAL A 65 10.51 3.01 -14.77
C VAL A 65 11.02 4.43 -14.52
N GLU A 66 10.59 5.36 -15.37
CA GLU A 66 10.86 6.80 -15.26
C GLU A 66 9.71 7.51 -14.55
N PHE A 67 9.71 7.50 -13.22
CA PHE A 67 8.68 8.14 -12.40
C PHE A 67 9.31 8.97 -11.28
N THR A 68 8.68 10.08 -10.92
CA THR A 68 9.06 10.86 -9.75
C THR A 68 7.82 11.45 -9.10
N ASN A 69 7.51 11.02 -7.88
CA ASN A 69 6.56 11.72 -7.04
C ASN A 69 7.15 13.09 -6.65
N ARG A 70 6.60 14.16 -7.21
CA ARG A 70 6.99 15.53 -6.90
C ARG A 70 5.90 16.18 -6.07
N LEU A 71 6.29 17.14 -5.25
CA LEU A 71 5.38 18.00 -4.52
C LEU A 71 5.87 19.43 -4.66
N ALA A 72 5.04 20.31 -5.23
CA ALA A 72 5.39 21.72 -5.34
C ALA A 72 5.58 22.32 -3.95
N ARG A 73 6.60 23.18 -3.81
CA ARG A 73 6.93 23.85 -2.53
C ARG A 73 5.73 24.59 -1.92
N ALA A 74 4.89 25.20 -2.76
CA ALA A 74 3.69 25.90 -2.30
C ALA A 74 2.67 24.96 -1.63
N ARG A 75 2.67 23.67 -1.99
CA ARG A 75 1.76 22.66 -1.42
C ARG A 75 2.30 22.00 -0.15
N MET A 76 3.60 22.15 0.13
CA MET A 76 4.23 21.65 1.37
C MET A 76 3.71 22.33 2.65
N VAL A 77 2.91 23.39 2.53
CA VAL A 77 2.17 23.99 3.66
C VAL A 77 1.20 22.98 4.30
N ASN A 78 0.70 22.01 3.52
CA ASN A 78 -0.03 20.88 4.05
C ASN A 78 0.96 19.77 4.43
N ALA A 79 1.27 19.66 5.72
CA ALA A 79 2.25 18.70 6.22
C ALA A 79 1.86 17.24 5.92
N ASN A 80 0.58 16.95 5.71
CA ASN A 80 0.10 15.59 5.41
C ASN A 80 0.62 15.08 4.07
N LEU A 81 0.85 15.98 3.10
CA LEU A 81 1.44 15.62 1.81
C LEU A 81 2.93 15.25 1.92
N LEU A 82 3.58 15.49 3.06
CA LEU A 82 4.98 15.10 3.27
C LEU A 82 5.14 13.63 3.67
N ASN A 83 4.05 12.91 3.92
CA ASN A 83 4.07 11.50 4.29
C ASN A 83 4.44 10.57 3.12
N GLY A 84 4.43 11.08 1.89
CA GLY A 84 4.75 10.31 0.67
C GLY A 84 3.51 9.78 -0.05
N ALA A 85 3.73 8.90 -1.01
CA ALA A 85 2.70 8.29 -1.84
C ALA A 85 2.94 6.78 -1.98
N GLY A 86 1.85 6.04 -2.19
CA GLY A 86 1.85 4.59 -2.25
C GLY A 86 2.30 4.00 -3.59
N VAL A 87 2.48 2.68 -3.55
CA VAL A 87 2.73 1.81 -4.70
C VAL A 87 1.79 0.62 -4.59
N ALA A 88 1.25 0.17 -5.71
CA ALA A 88 0.57 -1.11 -5.84
C ALA A 88 1.28 -1.96 -6.90
N ALA A 89 1.19 -3.27 -6.76
CA ALA A 89 1.79 -4.21 -7.70
C ALA A 89 0.82 -5.37 -7.94
N GLY A 90 0.65 -5.76 -9.20
CA GLY A 90 -0.35 -6.76 -9.62
C GLY A 90 -0.23 -7.02 -11.12
N ASP A 91 -0.64 -8.21 -11.57
CA ASP A 91 -0.70 -8.56 -12.99
C ASP A 91 -2.01 -8.01 -13.57
N VAL A 92 -1.95 -6.88 -14.28
CA VAL A 92 -3.15 -6.15 -14.69
C VAL A 92 -3.71 -6.59 -16.04
N ASP A 93 -3.02 -7.48 -16.76
CA ASP A 93 -3.49 -8.00 -18.03
C ASP A 93 -3.33 -9.52 -18.21
N GLY A 94 -3.13 -10.22 -17.10
CA GLY A 94 -3.18 -11.67 -17.02
C GLY A 94 -2.04 -12.38 -17.72
N ASP A 95 -0.92 -11.69 -17.99
CA ASP A 95 0.23 -12.27 -18.71
C ASP A 95 1.22 -13.01 -17.80
N GLY A 96 0.93 -13.05 -16.50
CA GLY A 96 1.73 -13.70 -15.46
C GLY A 96 2.86 -12.83 -14.93
N LEU A 97 3.00 -11.58 -15.39
CA LEU A 97 4.02 -10.65 -14.93
C LEU A 97 3.40 -9.57 -14.04
N CYS A 98 4.04 -9.34 -12.90
CA CYS A 98 3.59 -8.32 -11.96
C CYS A 98 3.97 -6.91 -12.45
N ASP A 99 2.96 -6.05 -12.64
CA ASP A 99 3.06 -4.64 -13.02
C ASP A 99 3.14 -3.72 -11.81
N LEU A 100 3.43 -2.44 -12.04
CA LEU A 100 3.59 -1.44 -10.97
C LEU A 100 2.71 -0.23 -11.19
N TYR A 101 1.92 0.14 -10.18
CA TYR A 101 1.21 1.41 -10.09
C TYR A 101 1.85 2.32 -9.04
N LEU A 102 2.19 3.55 -9.44
CA LEU A 102 2.90 4.52 -8.62
C LEU A 102 2.02 5.77 -8.41
N CYS A 103 1.74 6.09 -7.16
CA CYS A 103 0.97 7.27 -6.81
C CYS A 103 1.82 8.55 -6.85
N SER A 104 1.19 9.66 -7.22
CA SER A 104 1.76 11.00 -7.23
C SER A 104 0.93 11.95 -6.35
N LEU A 105 1.63 12.83 -5.64
CA LEU A 105 0.99 13.86 -4.83
C LEU A 105 0.66 15.12 -5.63
N ASP A 106 1.41 15.39 -6.69
CA ASP A 106 1.35 16.62 -7.48
C ASP A 106 1.69 16.35 -8.95
N GLY A 107 0.83 15.55 -9.59
CA GLY A 107 0.93 15.15 -11.00
C GLY A 107 0.16 13.87 -11.25
N ASP A 108 0.34 13.29 -12.42
CA ASP A 108 -0.31 12.04 -12.80
C ASP A 108 0.34 10.87 -12.04
N ASN A 109 -0.48 9.89 -11.65
CA ASN A 109 -0.01 8.58 -11.24
C ASN A 109 0.60 7.83 -12.43
N GLY A 110 1.27 6.70 -12.19
CA GLY A 110 1.93 5.93 -13.26
C GLY A 110 1.65 4.43 -13.18
N LEU A 111 1.10 3.84 -14.25
CA LEU A 111 1.03 2.39 -14.44
C LEU A 111 2.13 1.93 -15.42
N PHE A 112 2.95 0.99 -14.96
CA PHE A 112 4.10 0.45 -15.67
C PHE A 112 3.91 -1.05 -15.87
N LYS A 113 3.60 -1.43 -17.11
CA LYS A 113 3.49 -2.83 -17.52
C LYS A 113 4.88 -3.49 -17.54
N ASN A 114 5.01 -4.63 -16.90
CA ASN A 114 6.19 -5.48 -16.93
C ASN A 114 6.26 -6.23 -18.27
N LEU A 115 7.44 -6.21 -18.89
CA LEU A 115 7.72 -6.85 -20.17
C LEU A 115 8.65 -8.06 -20.01
N GLY A 116 8.93 -8.47 -18.76
CA GLY A 116 9.96 -9.44 -18.42
C GLY A 116 11.34 -8.80 -18.27
N ASP A 117 12.29 -9.56 -17.72
CA ASP A 117 13.70 -9.14 -17.54
C ASP A 117 13.87 -7.77 -16.84
N TRP A 118 12.96 -7.44 -15.93
CA TRP A 118 12.90 -6.16 -15.22
C TRP A 118 12.77 -4.93 -16.13
N LYS A 119 12.19 -5.12 -17.33
CA LYS A 119 11.82 -4.06 -18.26
C LYS A 119 10.35 -3.70 -18.10
N PHE A 120 10.07 -2.42 -18.13
CA PHE A 120 8.74 -1.88 -17.91
C PHE A 120 8.42 -0.84 -18.97
N LYS A 121 7.14 -0.77 -19.35
CA LYS A 121 6.58 0.24 -20.23
C LYS A 121 5.52 1.03 -19.49
N ASN A 122 5.63 2.35 -19.50
CA ASN A 122 4.55 3.21 -19.02
C ASN A 122 3.33 3.08 -19.95
N ILE A 123 2.22 2.58 -19.42
CA ILE A 123 0.93 2.42 -20.13
C ILE A 123 -0.18 3.30 -19.54
N THR A 124 0.15 4.23 -18.63
CA THR A 124 -0.81 5.04 -17.85
C THR A 124 -1.91 5.68 -18.70
N VAL A 125 -1.54 6.32 -19.81
CA VAL A 125 -2.50 7.01 -20.69
C VAL A 125 -3.39 6.00 -21.41
N ASP A 126 -2.80 4.93 -21.94
CA ASP A 126 -3.53 3.89 -22.65
C ASP A 126 -4.49 3.14 -21.71
N ALA A 127 -4.09 2.97 -20.45
CA ALA A 127 -4.84 2.28 -19.40
C ALA A 127 -5.93 3.16 -18.73
N GLY A 128 -5.85 4.50 -18.84
CA GLY A 128 -6.86 5.41 -18.28
C GLY A 128 -6.75 5.68 -16.77
N VAL A 129 -5.61 5.36 -16.14
CA VAL A 129 -5.43 5.37 -14.68
C VAL A 129 -4.53 6.50 -14.15
N GLY A 130 -4.39 7.58 -14.91
CA GLY A 130 -3.52 8.72 -14.55
C GLY A 130 -3.97 9.52 -13.31
N ALA A 131 -5.23 9.40 -12.89
CA ALA A 131 -5.77 10.02 -11.67
C ALA A 131 -5.46 11.53 -11.55
N GLN A 132 -5.61 12.26 -12.65
CA GLN A 132 -5.16 13.65 -12.75
C GLN A 132 -5.81 14.56 -11.69
N GLY A 133 -4.99 15.38 -11.04
CA GLY A 133 -5.44 16.34 -10.02
C GLY A 133 -5.65 15.75 -8.63
N MET A 134 -5.51 14.43 -8.47
CA MET A 134 -5.53 13.79 -7.15
C MET A 134 -4.19 13.96 -6.44
N SER A 135 -4.24 14.07 -5.12
CA SER A 135 -3.06 13.92 -4.26
C SER A 135 -3.04 12.49 -3.76
N SER A 136 -2.60 11.57 -4.62
CA SER A 136 -2.73 10.13 -4.39
C SER A 136 -1.77 9.68 -3.29
N THR A 137 -2.30 9.05 -2.25
CA THR A 137 -1.57 8.68 -1.02
C THR A 137 -1.31 7.18 -0.93
N GLY A 138 -2.21 6.36 -1.48
CA GLY A 138 -2.17 4.92 -1.41
C GLY A 138 -2.90 4.32 -2.61
N ALA A 139 -2.57 3.08 -2.93
CA ALA A 139 -3.26 2.30 -3.95
C ALA A 139 -3.18 0.82 -3.59
N ALA A 140 -4.17 0.06 -4.05
CA ALA A 140 -4.18 -1.40 -3.99
C ALA A 140 -4.90 -1.96 -5.22
N PHE A 141 -4.44 -3.13 -5.66
CA PHE A 141 -5.14 -3.94 -6.65
C PHE A 141 -5.96 -5.03 -5.95
N GLY A 142 -7.13 -5.36 -6.50
CA GLY A 142 -8.00 -6.45 -6.06
C GLY A 142 -9.14 -6.66 -7.05
N ASP A 143 -9.71 -7.86 -7.10
CA ASP A 143 -10.92 -8.14 -7.88
C ASP A 143 -12.13 -7.57 -7.13
N LEU A 144 -12.65 -6.43 -7.59
CA LEU A 144 -13.66 -5.64 -6.87
C LEU A 144 -15.04 -5.73 -7.51
N ASP A 145 -15.16 -6.28 -8.72
CA ASP A 145 -16.45 -6.57 -9.36
C ASP A 145 -16.70 -8.04 -9.68
N GLY A 146 -15.82 -8.94 -9.22
CA GLY A 146 -16.02 -10.38 -9.21
C GLY A 146 -15.77 -11.05 -10.56
N ASP A 147 -15.11 -10.37 -11.49
CA ASP A 147 -14.84 -10.90 -12.84
C ASP A 147 -13.50 -11.65 -12.95
N GLY A 148 -12.67 -11.60 -11.90
CA GLY A 148 -11.38 -12.28 -11.80
C GLY A 148 -10.19 -11.44 -12.24
N ASP A 149 -10.41 -10.21 -12.71
CA ASP A 149 -9.36 -9.28 -13.11
C ASP A 149 -9.01 -8.30 -11.96
N LEU A 150 -7.76 -7.80 -11.95
CA LEU A 150 -7.34 -6.87 -10.91
C LEU A 150 -7.83 -5.45 -11.20
N ASP A 151 -8.78 -4.98 -10.39
CA ASP A 151 -9.22 -3.58 -10.31
C ASP A 151 -8.29 -2.75 -9.44
N LEU A 152 -8.38 -1.42 -9.58
CA LEU A 152 -7.51 -0.49 -8.89
C LEU A 152 -8.30 0.50 -8.03
N PHE A 153 -8.00 0.51 -6.72
CA PHE A 153 -8.46 1.54 -5.79
C PHE A 153 -7.30 2.47 -5.42
N VAL A 154 -7.55 3.78 -5.44
CA VAL A 154 -6.57 4.83 -5.12
C VAL A 154 -7.13 5.75 -4.05
N THR A 155 -6.40 5.91 -2.93
CA THR A 155 -6.74 6.88 -1.89
C THR A 155 -6.13 8.24 -2.19
N SER A 156 -6.80 9.31 -1.77
CA SER A 156 -6.27 10.67 -1.91
C SER A 156 -6.44 11.52 -0.66
N CYS A 157 -5.44 12.37 -0.40
CA CYS A 157 -5.53 13.43 0.59
C CYS A 157 -6.29 14.65 0.02
N GLY A 158 -7.51 14.89 0.51
CA GLY A 158 -8.42 15.94 0.05
C GLY A 158 -9.51 15.45 -0.90
N GLY A 159 -9.36 14.22 -1.41
CA GLY A 159 -10.32 13.54 -2.26
C GLY A 159 -10.38 14.04 -3.72
N PRO A 160 -11.16 13.35 -4.57
CA PRO A 160 -11.84 12.09 -4.27
C PRO A 160 -10.86 10.92 -4.12
N ASN A 161 -11.24 9.85 -3.40
CA ASN A 161 -10.67 8.52 -3.68
C ASN A 161 -11.11 8.09 -5.09
N ALA A 162 -10.44 7.14 -5.72
CA ALA A 162 -10.82 6.64 -7.03
C ALA A 162 -10.90 5.12 -7.08
N LEU A 163 -11.91 4.61 -7.77
CA LEU A 163 -12.03 3.21 -8.18
C LEU A 163 -12.01 3.13 -9.71
N PHE A 164 -11.16 2.26 -10.22
CA PHE A 164 -10.97 1.97 -11.62
C PHE A 164 -11.19 0.47 -11.85
N ILE A 165 -12.19 0.12 -12.66
CA ILE A 165 -12.50 -1.27 -13.01
C ILE A 165 -11.75 -1.67 -14.27
N ASN A 166 -11.03 -2.78 -14.24
CA ASN A 166 -10.26 -3.33 -15.35
C ASN A 166 -11.14 -4.15 -16.29
N ASP A 167 -10.74 -4.32 -17.55
CA ASP A 167 -11.41 -5.20 -18.52
C ASP A 167 -10.61 -6.48 -18.83
N GLY A 168 -9.66 -6.80 -17.95
CA GLY A 168 -8.70 -7.90 -18.11
C GLY A 168 -7.58 -7.65 -19.12
N THR A 169 -7.58 -6.51 -19.82
CA THR A 169 -6.55 -6.16 -20.83
C THR A 169 -5.64 -5.02 -20.37
N GLY A 170 -5.72 -4.63 -19.10
CA GLY A 170 -5.02 -3.48 -18.54
C GLY A 170 -5.64 -2.14 -18.96
N ARG A 171 -6.91 -2.14 -19.40
CA ARG A 171 -7.68 -0.93 -19.66
C ARG A 171 -8.72 -0.74 -18.58
N PHE A 172 -8.74 0.45 -18.00
CA PHE A 172 -9.59 0.70 -16.85
C PHE A 172 -10.65 1.77 -17.12
N THR A 173 -11.79 1.59 -16.46
CA THR A 173 -12.89 2.56 -16.43
C THR A 173 -13.06 3.11 -15.02
N ASN A 174 -13.02 4.44 -14.87
CA ASN A 174 -13.29 5.07 -13.58
C ASN A 174 -14.77 4.88 -13.18
N ARG A 175 -15.02 4.16 -12.10
CA ARG A 175 -16.34 3.87 -11.54
C ARG A 175 -16.61 4.52 -10.19
N THR A 176 -15.65 5.26 -9.63
CA THR A 176 -15.69 5.92 -8.31
C THR A 176 -17.08 6.36 -7.84
N LYS A 177 -17.77 7.22 -8.61
CA LYS A 177 -19.07 7.75 -8.22
C LYS A 177 -20.19 6.73 -8.36
N ALA A 178 -20.17 5.95 -9.43
CA ALA A 178 -21.16 4.90 -9.68
C ALA A 178 -21.07 3.78 -8.63
N ALA A 179 -19.87 3.51 -8.13
CA ALA A 179 -19.58 2.50 -7.13
C ALA A 179 -19.83 2.96 -5.69
N GLY A 180 -20.13 4.24 -5.43
CA GLY A 180 -20.45 4.72 -4.08
C GLY A 180 -19.24 5.01 -3.17
N VAL A 181 -18.03 5.08 -3.72
CA VAL A 181 -16.78 5.25 -2.95
C VAL A 181 -16.16 6.66 -3.05
N GLU A 182 -16.93 7.64 -3.55
CA GLU A 182 -16.49 9.03 -3.69
C GLU A 182 -16.31 9.72 -2.32
N ALA A 183 -15.07 9.70 -1.80
CA ALA A 183 -14.69 10.35 -0.55
C ALA A 183 -14.09 11.74 -0.79
N MET A 184 -14.92 12.79 -0.74
CA MET A 184 -14.49 14.20 -0.92
C MET A 184 -14.08 14.84 0.40
N LYS A 185 -13.02 15.68 0.37
CA LYS A 185 -12.56 16.48 1.53
C LYS A 185 -12.19 15.63 2.76
N ILE A 186 -11.61 14.45 2.49
CA ILE A 186 -11.12 13.52 3.49
C ILE A 186 -9.63 13.29 3.24
N GLY A 187 -8.86 13.15 4.31
CA GLY A 187 -7.44 12.81 4.23
C GLY A 187 -7.20 11.32 4.19
N SER A 188 -7.68 10.64 3.15
CA SER A 188 -7.44 9.19 2.99
C SER A 188 -5.94 8.93 2.82
N THR A 189 -5.40 7.95 3.54
CA THR A 189 -3.96 7.67 3.56
C THR A 189 -3.61 6.33 2.93
N SER A 190 -4.34 5.28 3.28
CA SER A 190 -4.07 3.91 2.84
C SER A 190 -5.34 3.10 2.76
N VAL A 191 -5.26 1.99 2.04
CA VAL A 191 -6.37 1.07 1.79
C VAL A 191 -5.92 -0.36 2.07
N ALA A 192 -6.82 -1.16 2.62
CA ALA A 192 -6.70 -2.61 2.69
C ALA A 192 -8.03 -3.23 2.22
N MET A 193 -7.93 -4.42 1.64
CA MET A 193 -9.07 -5.16 1.10
C MET A 193 -9.12 -6.55 1.72
N SER A 194 -10.32 -7.04 2.01
CA SER A 194 -10.58 -8.38 2.53
C SER A 194 -12.08 -8.63 2.51
N ASP A 195 -12.51 -9.88 2.38
CA ASP A 195 -13.87 -10.30 2.69
C ASP A 195 -14.07 -10.25 4.22
N VAL A 196 -14.66 -9.16 4.75
CA VAL A 196 -14.76 -8.96 6.20
C VAL A 196 -16.10 -9.40 6.77
N ASP A 197 -17.13 -9.54 5.94
CA ASP A 197 -18.45 -10.04 6.36
C ASP A 197 -18.72 -11.51 5.96
N GLY A 198 -17.84 -12.11 5.17
CA GLY A 198 -17.82 -13.53 4.84
C GLY A 198 -18.73 -13.90 3.68
N ASP A 199 -19.07 -12.95 2.80
CA ASP A 199 -19.95 -13.18 1.65
C ASP A 199 -19.21 -13.63 0.37
N GLY A 200 -17.88 -13.55 0.40
CA GLY A 200 -16.99 -13.99 -0.67
C GLY A 200 -16.47 -12.87 -1.56
N ASP A 201 -16.88 -11.62 -1.33
CA ASP A 201 -16.47 -10.45 -2.10
C ASP A 201 -15.45 -9.60 -1.32
N LEU A 202 -14.54 -8.91 -2.03
CA LEU A 202 -13.56 -8.05 -1.36
C LEU A 202 -14.18 -6.73 -0.90
N ASP A 203 -14.20 -6.51 0.41
CA ASP A 203 -14.56 -5.23 1.02
C ASP A 203 -13.36 -4.28 1.07
N ILE A 204 -13.64 -2.99 1.29
CA ILE A 204 -12.62 -1.93 1.33
C ILE A 204 -12.60 -1.25 2.69
N TYR A 205 -11.44 -1.28 3.35
CA TYR A 205 -11.14 -0.41 4.50
C TYR A 205 -10.18 0.70 4.09
N VAL A 206 -10.54 1.95 4.36
CA VAL A 206 -9.73 3.15 4.12
C VAL A 206 -9.38 3.82 5.44
N ALA A 207 -8.08 3.94 5.72
CA ALA A 207 -7.59 4.74 6.83
C ALA A 207 -7.61 6.24 6.48
N ASN A 208 -8.06 7.06 7.42
CA ASN A 208 -8.24 8.49 7.26
C ASN A 208 -7.48 9.26 8.33
N TYR A 209 -6.76 10.30 7.90
CA TYR A 209 -5.96 11.14 8.80
C TYR A 209 -6.54 12.54 8.95
N GLY A 210 -7.01 13.15 7.87
CA GLY A 210 -7.35 14.56 7.84
C GLY A 210 -6.90 15.24 6.54
N GLU A 211 -7.77 16.01 5.90
CA GLU A 211 -7.38 16.75 4.68
C GLU A 211 -6.16 17.66 4.91
N THR A 212 -6.09 18.29 6.09
CA THR A 212 -4.94 19.07 6.55
C THR A 212 -4.70 18.81 8.03
N SER A 213 -3.45 18.96 8.48
CA SER A 213 -3.12 19.04 9.91
C SER A 213 -3.23 20.50 10.35
N VAL A 214 -4.37 20.86 10.91
CA VAL A 214 -4.72 22.25 11.24
C VAL A 214 -3.70 22.88 12.17
N LEU A 215 -3.33 22.19 13.26
CA LEU A 215 -2.43 22.75 14.27
C LEU A 215 -0.98 22.82 13.75
N ARG A 216 -0.52 21.82 12.97
CA ARG A 216 0.84 21.82 12.40
C ARG A 216 1.01 22.77 11.22
N SER A 217 -0.06 22.99 10.45
CA SER A 217 -0.07 23.90 9.30
C SER A 217 -0.39 25.35 9.65
N GLY A 218 -0.39 25.72 10.94
CA GLY A 218 -0.60 27.11 11.39
C GLY A 218 -2.04 27.61 11.23
N GLY A 219 -3.02 26.72 11.27
CA GLY A 219 -4.43 27.04 11.17
C GLY A 219 -4.99 27.75 12.40
N SER A 220 -6.09 28.49 12.20
CA SER A 220 -6.81 29.18 13.28
C SER A 220 -8.08 28.43 13.68
N VAL A 221 -8.37 28.40 14.98
CA VAL A 221 -9.55 27.76 15.55
C VAL A 221 -10.39 28.76 16.34
N SER A 222 -11.71 28.60 16.34
CA SER A 222 -12.61 29.39 17.18
C SER A 222 -12.88 28.67 18.49
N VAL A 223 -12.61 29.32 19.62
CA VAL A 223 -12.86 28.76 20.95
C VAL A 223 -13.93 29.58 21.67
N ARG A 224 -14.87 28.90 22.34
CA ARG A 224 -15.86 29.52 23.22
C ARG A 224 -15.80 28.90 24.61
N THR A 225 -16.10 29.72 25.61
CA THR A 225 -16.33 29.23 26.97
C THR A 225 -17.81 28.91 27.15
N ILE A 226 -18.14 27.64 27.37
CA ILE A 226 -19.49 27.14 27.64
C ILE A 226 -19.46 26.49 29.02
N ASN A 227 -20.28 26.99 29.95
CA ASN A 227 -20.34 26.50 31.34
C ASN A 227 -18.96 26.43 32.02
N GLY A 228 -18.12 27.45 31.81
CA GLY A 228 -16.76 27.50 32.38
C GLY A 228 -15.72 26.62 31.68
N LYS A 229 -16.09 25.85 30.65
CA LYS A 229 -15.18 25.01 29.86
C LYS A 229 -14.92 25.62 28.50
N GLN A 230 -13.66 25.68 28.07
CA GLN A 230 -13.29 26.04 26.71
C GLN A 230 -13.59 24.88 25.76
N VAL A 231 -14.27 25.19 24.66
CA VAL A 231 -14.66 24.23 23.62
C VAL A 231 -14.36 24.84 22.25
N VAL A 232 -13.77 24.05 21.36
CA VAL A 232 -13.57 24.43 19.96
C VAL A 232 -14.92 24.43 19.24
N THR A 233 -15.15 25.44 18.41
CA THR A 233 -16.38 25.67 17.67
C THR A 233 -16.08 25.89 16.18
N GLY A 234 -17.13 25.82 15.35
CA GLY A 234 -16.99 25.99 13.91
C GLY A 234 -16.45 24.73 13.22
N ARG A 235 -15.79 24.91 12.07
CA ARG A 235 -15.43 23.81 11.16
C ARG A 235 -14.55 22.70 11.75
N TYR A 236 -13.84 22.99 12.83
CA TYR A 236 -12.89 22.07 13.47
C TYR A 236 -13.36 21.53 14.82
N ALA A 237 -14.62 21.78 15.22
CA ALA A 237 -15.13 21.35 16.52
C ALA A 237 -15.04 19.83 16.75
N ASN A 238 -15.16 19.02 15.68
CA ASN A 238 -15.04 17.57 15.76
C ASN A 238 -13.59 17.07 15.70
N ARG A 239 -12.68 17.90 15.16
CA ARG A 239 -11.27 17.55 14.92
C ARG A 239 -10.30 18.10 15.96
N ILE A 240 -10.67 19.13 16.71
CA ILE A 240 -9.75 19.73 17.69
C ILE A 240 -10.44 19.81 19.04
N ARG A 241 -9.82 19.21 20.04
CA ARG A 241 -10.32 19.08 21.41
C ARG A 241 -9.41 19.87 22.35
N ILE A 242 -9.97 20.35 23.46
CA ILE A 242 -9.18 20.92 24.55
C ILE A 242 -9.15 19.90 25.68
N ILE A 243 -7.98 19.31 25.92
CA ILE A 243 -7.77 18.25 26.91
C ILE A 243 -6.65 18.71 27.85
N GLY A 244 -6.96 18.86 29.14
CA GLY A 244 -5.96 19.35 30.11
C GLY A 244 -5.49 20.80 29.88
N GLY A 245 -6.18 21.57 29.02
CA GLY A 245 -5.76 22.91 28.59
C GLY A 245 -5.04 22.93 27.23
N ASP A 246 -4.63 21.77 26.73
CA ASP A 246 -3.94 21.65 25.45
C ASP A 246 -4.92 21.43 24.29
N MET A 247 -4.62 22.04 23.14
CA MET A 247 -5.31 21.75 21.89
C MET A 247 -4.77 20.44 21.30
N VAL A 248 -5.64 19.45 21.19
CA VAL A 248 -5.34 18.14 20.61
C VAL A 248 -6.14 18.00 19.33
N GLU A 249 -5.43 17.85 18.21
CA GLU A 249 -6.04 17.52 16.93
C GLU A 249 -6.20 15.99 16.81
N VAL A 250 -7.40 15.55 16.48
CA VAL A 250 -7.73 14.19 16.07
C VAL A 250 -8.00 14.18 14.56
N GLY A 251 -7.87 13.01 13.94
CA GLY A 251 -8.02 12.89 12.50
C GLY A 251 -9.47 12.84 12.03
N GLU A 252 -9.78 11.92 11.14
CA GLU A 252 -11.12 11.73 10.55
C GLU A 252 -11.50 10.26 10.72
N PRO A 253 -12.80 9.90 10.79
CA PRO A 253 -13.19 8.51 10.91
C PRO A 253 -12.75 7.70 9.70
N ASP A 254 -12.18 6.52 9.93
CA ASP A 254 -11.90 5.54 8.89
C ASP A 254 -13.20 5.06 8.23
N PHE A 255 -13.09 4.57 7.01
CA PHE A 255 -14.22 4.06 6.24
C PHE A 255 -14.08 2.56 6.01
N LEU A 256 -15.15 1.82 6.29
CA LEU A 256 -15.37 0.49 5.77
C LEU A 256 -16.48 0.56 4.72
N TYR A 257 -16.30 -0.16 3.63
CA TYR A 257 -17.27 -0.29 2.56
C TYR A 257 -17.52 -1.78 2.33
N PHE A 258 -18.78 -2.21 2.45
CA PHE A 258 -19.19 -3.53 2.00
C PHE A 258 -19.37 -3.54 0.50
N ASN A 259 -18.80 -4.54 -0.18
CA ASN A 259 -19.00 -4.80 -1.59
C ASN A 259 -20.27 -5.66 -1.79
N ASP A 260 -20.91 -5.56 -2.96
CA ASP A 260 -22.02 -6.44 -3.34
C ASP A 260 -21.65 -7.49 -4.39
N GLY A 261 -20.35 -7.64 -4.66
CA GLY A 261 -19.79 -8.54 -5.66
C GLY A 261 -19.94 -8.06 -7.09
N SER A 262 -20.42 -6.83 -7.32
CA SER A 262 -20.59 -6.26 -8.66
C SER A 262 -19.92 -4.89 -8.82
N GLY A 263 -19.00 -4.56 -7.91
CA GLY A 263 -18.27 -3.30 -7.89
C GLY A 263 -19.10 -2.13 -7.39
N ASN A 264 -20.18 -2.38 -6.62
CA ASN A 264 -20.90 -1.34 -5.89
C ASN A 264 -20.70 -1.51 -4.39
N PHE A 265 -20.47 -0.38 -3.73
CA PHE A 265 -20.04 -0.36 -2.35
C PHE A 265 -21.00 0.43 -1.47
N THR A 266 -21.29 -0.11 -0.29
CA THR A 266 -22.06 0.57 0.74
C THR A 266 -21.15 0.91 1.91
N LYS A 267 -21.00 2.21 2.17
CA LYS A 267 -20.26 2.67 3.35
C LYS A 267 -20.95 2.22 4.64
N VAL A 268 -20.20 1.59 5.52
CA VAL A 268 -20.67 1.10 6.82
C VAL A 268 -20.72 2.24 7.83
N ASP A 269 -21.86 2.39 8.50
CA ASP A 269 -22.05 3.34 9.61
C ASP A 269 -21.40 2.80 10.90
N TRP A 270 -20.53 3.61 11.51
CA TRP A 270 -19.91 3.36 12.81
C TRP A 270 -20.93 3.00 13.90
N THR A 271 -22.11 3.60 13.84
CA THR A 271 -23.16 3.45 14.86
C THR A 271 -24.25 2.45 14.47
N GLY A 272 -24.13 1.84 13.29
CA GLY A 272 -25.09 0.90 12.72
C GLY A 272 -25.09 -0.50 13.36
N GLY A 273 -24.17 -0.77 14.29
CA GLY A 273 -24.07 -2.07 14.98
C GLY A 273 -22.95 -2.99 14.52
N ASN A 274 -22.31 -2.67 13.39
CA ASN A 274 -21.21 -3.47 12.82
C ASN A 274 -19.88 -3.27 13.56
N TRP A 275 -19.75 -2.18 14.31
CA TRP A 275 -18.57 -1.89 15.12
C TRP A 275 -18.83 -2.22 16.58
N LEU A 276 -18.03 -3.09 17.15
CA LEU A 276 -18.15 -3.53 18.55
C LEU A 276 -16.97 -3.03 19.39
N ASP A 277 -17.24 -2.72 20.66
CA ASP A 277 -16.21 -2.48 21.66
C ASP A 277 -15.55 -3.81 22.13
N GLU A 278 -14.56 -3.71 23.03
CA GLU A 278 -13.85 -4.88 23.57
C GLU A 278 -14.73 -5.86 24.34
N THR A 279 -15.96 -5.45 24.68
CA THR A 279 -16.97 -6.29 25.36
C THR A 279 -18.02 -6.86 24.40
N GLY A 280 -17.88 -6.60 23.09
CA GLY A 280 -18.79 -7.05 22.06
C GLY A 280 -20.06 -6.21 21.92
N LYS A 281 -20.09 -4.97 22.44
CA LYS A 281 -21.27 -4.09 22.33
C LYS A 281 -21.13 -3.10 21.19
N PRO A 282 -22.21 -2.79 20.47
CA PRO A 282 -22.21 -1.75 19.44
C PRO A 282 -21.65 -0.41 19.94
N ILE A 283 -20.68 0.11 19.20
CA ILE A 283 -20.14 1.45 19.39
C ILE A 283 -21.24 2.48 19.05
N LYS A 284 -21.36 3.52 19.89
CA LYS A 284 -22.43 4.55 19.78
C LYS A 284 -21.96 5.90 19.25
N LYS A 285 -20.71 5.98 18.80
CA LYS A 285 -20.07 7.18 18.25
C LYS A 285 -18.97 6.80 17.28
N GLU A 286 -18.73 7.63 16.28
CA GLU A 286 -17.58 7.46 15.40
C GLU A 286 -16.26 7.52 16.17
N PHE A 287 -15.28 6.74 15.71
CA PHE A 287 -13.91 6.85 16.18
C PHE A 287 -13.17 7.87 15.32
N TRP A 288 -12.61 8.89 15.96
CA TRP A 288 -11.87 9.96 15.29
C TRP A 288 -10.41 9.82 15.68
N ASP A 289 -9.57 9.36 14.76
CA ASP A 289 -8.15 9.10 14.98
C ASP A 289 -7.33 9.49 13.75
N LEU A 290 -6.01 9.52 13.90
CA LEU A 290 -5.04 9.86 12.86
C LEU A 290 -4.58 8.59 12.13
N GLY A 291 -5.48 8.00 11.33
CA GLY A 291 -5.24 6.78 10.56
C GLY A 291 -4.17 6.98 9.47
N LEU A 292 -3.00 6.37 9.65
CA LEU A 292 -1.88 6.47 8.70
C LEU A 292 -1.75 5.26 7.77
N SER A 293 -1.92 4.06 8.32
CA SER A 293 -1.71 2.80 7.62
C SER A 293 -2.73 1.79 8.12
N VAL A 294 -3.38 1.11 7.19
CA VAL A 294 -4.19 -0.08 7.47
C VAL A 294 -3.54 -1.32 6.86
N MET A 295 -3.75 -2.45 7.53
CA MET A 295 -3.47 -3.78 7.00
C MET A 295 -4.52 -4.73 7.58
N ILE A 296 -5.06 -5.62 6.75
CA ILE A 296 -5.87 -6.74 7.19
C ILE A 296 -5.00 -8.00 7.11
N ARG A 297 -5.09 -8.87 8.12
CA ARG A 297 -4.38 -10.14 8.17
C ARG A 297 -5.36 -11.21 8.60
N ASP A 298 -5.37 -12.31 7.87
CA ASP A 298 -5.85 -13.58 8.42
C ASP A 298 -4.86 -14.04 9.49
N VAL A 299 -5.34 -14.44 10.67
CA VAL A 299 -4.51 -14.72 11.87
C VAL A 299 -4.59 -16.19 12.27
#